data_AF-A0A6A0BD20-F1
#
_entry.id   AF-A0A6A0BD20-F1
#
_cell.length_a   1.000
_cell.length_b   1.000
_cell.length_c   1.000
_cell.angle_alpha   90.00
_cell.angle_beta   90.00
_cell.angle_gamma   90.00
#
_symmetry.space_group_name_H-M   'P 1'
#
loop_
_entity.id
_entity.type
_entity.pdbx_description
1 polymer ?
#
loop_
_entity_poly.entity_id
_entity_poly.type
_entity_poly.pdbx_seq_one_letter_code
_entity_poly.pdbx_strand_id
1 'polypeptide(L)'
;MNQNLFESAEFYKRRYGNFSVYLILPTFLLFTFLIVFSLFAKREITIKSVGEIVPAHRIAKIQSTSDNKIIENHLTNNVYVEKGQTLLAYSGTITDSEINNISR
;
A
#
# COMPACT_ATOMS: atom_id res chain seq x y z
N MET A 1 -58.30 29.14 -23.84
CA MET A 1 -57.58 28.63 -22.66
C MET A 1 -58.19 27.27 -22.31
N ASN A 2 -57.39 26.20 -22.20
CA ASN A 2 -57.91 24.83 -22.03
C ASN A 2 -58.35 24.61 -20.56
N GLN A 3 -59.64 24.41 -20.32
CA GLN A 3 -60.24 24.31 -18.99
C GLN A 3 -59.74 23.09 -18.18
N ASN A 4 -59.38 22.01 -18.87
CA ASN A 4 -58.90 20.75 -18.25
C ASN A 4 -57.59 20.93 -17.46
N LEU A 5 -56.77 21.90 -17.82
CA LEU A 5 -55.53 22.22 -17.10
C LEU A 5 -55.80 22.87 -15.74
N PHE A 6 -56.87 23.65 -15.62
CA PHE A 6 -57.25 24.34 -14.38
C PHE A 6 -57.87 23.40 -13.37
N GLU A 7 -58.75 22.50 -13.81
CA GLU A 7 -59.31 21.45 -12.96
C GLU A 7 -58.20 20.60 -12.35
N SER A 8 -57.24 20.17 -13.18
CA SER A 8 -56.08 19.41 -12.74
C SER A 8 -55.29 20.17 -11.66
N ALA A 9 -54.98 21.45 -11.87
CA ALA A 9 -54.22 22.26 -10.92
C ALA A 9 -54.98 22.47 -9.58
N GLU A 10 -56.30 22.66 -9.62
CA GLU A 10 -57.11 22.84 -8.42
C GLU A 10 -57.24 21.56 -7.58
N PHE A 11 -57.38 20.39 -8.23
CA PHE A 11 -57.38 19.10 -7.52
C PHE A 11 -56.07 18.86 -6.76
N TYR A 12 -54.93 19.19 -7.40
CA TYR A 12 -53.63 19.10 -6.74
C TYR A 12 -53.49 20.09 -5.59
N LYS A 13 -53.90 21.35 -5.77
CA LYS A 13 -53.85 22.36 -4.70
C LYS A 13 -54.70 21.99 -3.48
N ARG A 14 -55.89 21.42 -3.70
CA ARG A 14 -56.82 20.99 -2.64
C ARG A 14 -56.32 19.78 -1.84
N ARG A 15 -55.60 18.84 -2.48
CA ARG A 15 -55.07 17.63 -1.81
C ARG A 15 -53.69 17.85 -1.18
N TYR A 16 -52.82 18.63 -1.84
CA TYR A 16 -51.42 18.80 -1.47
C TYR A 16 -51.10 20.10 -0.72
N GLY A 17 -52.10 20.95 -0.45
CA GLY A 17 -51.95 22.16 0.35
C GLY A 17 -51.88 21.94 1.88
N ASN A 18 -51.95 20.68 2.34
CA ASN A 18 -51.85 20.35 3.75
C ASN A 18 -50.39 20.39 4.23
N PHE A 19 -50.15 20.91 5.45
CA PHE A 19 -48.81 20.98 6.07
C PHE A 19 -48.07 19.63 6.05
N SER A 20 -48.79 18.53 6.19
CA SER A 20 -48.24 17.17 6.12
C SER A 20 -47.55 16.87 4.80
N VAL A 21 -48.02 17.41 3.67
CA VAL A 21 -47.40 17.19 2.36
C VAL A 21 -46.11 17.99 2.23
N TYR A 22 -46.10 19.23 2.70
CA TYR A 22 -44.89 20.05 2.75
C TYR A 22 -43.80 19.43 3.64
N LEU A 23 -44.18 18.61 4.62
CA LEU A 23 -43.26 17.84 5.45
C LEU A 23 -42.84 16.51 4.80
N ILE A 24 -43.79 15.74 4.26
CA ILE A 24 -43.53 14.38 3.75
C ILE A 24 -42.62 14.42 2.51
N LEU A 25 -42.80 15.42 1.64
CA LEU A 25 -42.08 15.52 0.37
C LEU A 25 -40.56 15.69 0.57
N PRO A 26 -40.06 16.67 1.36
CA PRO A 26 -38.62 16.79 1.60
C PRO A 26 -38.07 15.62 2.41
N THR A 27 -38.82 15.07 3.37
CA THR A 27 -38.37 13.91 4.15
C THR A 27 -38.21 12.68 3.29
N PHE A 28 -39.15 12.40 2.38
CA PHE A 28 -39.05 11.28 1.45
C PHE A 28 -37.88 11.43 0.48
N LEU A 29 -37.65 12.66 -0.01
CA LEU A 29 -36.55 12.98 -0.90
C LEU A 29 -35.20 12.80 -0.20
N LEU A 30 -35.08 13.26 1.06
CA LEU A 30 -33.90 13.06 1.90
C LEU A 30 -33.68 11.58 2.22
N PHE A 31 -34.74 10.83 2.54
CA PHE A 31 -34.65 9.40 2.81
C PHE A 31 -34.15 8.62 1.58
N THR A 32 -34.69 8.94 0.41
CA THR A 32 -34.25 8.35 -0.87
C THR A 32 -32.79 8.69 -1.15
N PHE A 33 -32.39 9.94 -0.93
CA PHE A 33 -31.00 10.37 -1.05
C PHE A 33 -30.06 9.59 -0.12
N LEU A 34 -30.44 9.38 1.14
CA LEU A 34 -29.64 8.63 2.11
C LEU A 34 -29.50 7.15 1.72
N ILE A 35 -30.55 6.52 1.19
CA ILE A 35 -30.47 5.13 0.69
C ILE A 35 -29.47 5.04 -0.45
N VAL A 36 -29.60 5.90 -1.47
CA VAL A 36 -28.69 5.94 -2.61
C VAL A 36 -27.27 6.21 -2.11
N PHE A 37 -27.09 7.26 -1.30
CA PHE A 37 -25.80 7.61 -0.73
C PHE A 37 -25.18 6.45 0.05
N SER A 38 -25.95 5.71 0.86
CA SER A 38 -25.43 4.57 1.61
C SER A 38 -24.97 3.41 0.74
N LEU A 39 -25.58 3.21 -0.43
CA LEU A 39 -25.17 2.15 -1.37
C LEU A 39 -23.94 2.56 -2.21
N PHE A 40 -23.85 3.83 -2.58
CA PHE A 40 -22.74 4.36 -3.39
C PHE A 40 -21.55 4.83 -2.55
N ALA A 41 -21.74 5.15 -1.28
CA ALA A 41 -20.67 5.57 -0.37
C ALA A 41 -19.75 4.40 -0.09
N LYS A 42 -18.57 4.44 -0.71
CA LYS A 42 -17.49 3.51 -0.42
C LYS A 42 -16.83 3.93 0.88
N ARG A 43 -17.04 3.15 1.95
CA ARG A 43 -16.28 3.32 3.19
C ARG A 43 -14.88 2.78 2.99
N GLU A 44 -13.92 3.66 2.68
CA GLU A 44 -12.51 3.25 2.66
C GLU A 44 -12.05 2.92 4.08
N ILE A 45 -11.85 1.64 4.35
CA ILE A 45 -11.25 1.15 5.60
C ILE A 45 -9.77 0.98 5.31
N THR A 46 -8.99 2.04 5.49
CA THR A 46 -7.54 1.98 5.32
C THR A 46 -6.92 1.38 6.58
N ILE A 47 -6.52 0.10 6.51
CA ILE A 47 -5.73 -0.54 7.56
C ILE A 47 -4.28 -0.09 7.38
N LYS A 48 -3.82 0.79 8.27
CA LYS A 48 -2.41 1.21 8.31
C LYS A 48 -1.61 0.13 9.04
N SER A 49 -0.89 -0.69 8.29
CA SER A 49 0.07 -1.65 8.85
C SER A 49 1.46 -1.02 8.88
N VAL A 50 2.12 -1.05 10.04
CA VAL A 50 3.51 -0.63 10.19
C VAL A 50 4.37 -1.86 9.96
N GLY A 51 5.16 -1.84 8.88
CA GLY A 51 6.13 -2.87 8.56
C GLY A 51 7.53 -2.26 8.42
N GLU A 52 8.54 -2.98 8.88
CA GLU A 52 9.95 -2.62 8.66
C GLU A 52 10.40 -3.17 7.30
N ILE A 53 11.06 -2.33 6.50
CA ILE A 53 11.63 -2.74 5.20
C ILE A 53 12.99 -3.36 5.49
N VAL A 54 13.01 -4.69 5.62
CA VAL A 54 14.26 -5.47 5.71
C VAL A 54 14.67 -6.00 4.34
N PRO A 55 15.97 -6.16 4.05
CA PRO A 55 16.43 -6.76 2.80
C PRO A 55 15.88 -8.19 2.63
N ALA A 56 15.39 -8.51 1.44
CA ALA A 56 14.84 -9.85 1.13
C ALA A 56 15.87 -10.98 1.23
N HIS A 57 17.16 -10.64 1.17
CA HIS A 57 18.26 -11.59 1.29
C HIS A 57 19.09 -11.32 2.54
N ARG A 58 19.56 -12.39 3.18
CA ARG A 58 20.40 -12.33 4.38
C ARG A 58 21.61 -11.42 4.13
N ILE A 59 21.82 -10.44 5.01
CA ILE A 59 23.03 -9.62 5.03
C ILE A 59 24.19 -10.56 5.38
N ALA A 60 24.93 -11.01 4.37
CA ALA A 60 26.08 -11.89 4.57
C ALA A 60 27.29 -11.04 5.00
N LYS A 61 27.72 -11.19 6.25
CA LYS A 61 28.99 -10.63 6.72
C LYS A 61 30.12 -11.58 6.29
N ILE A 62 30.84 -11.22 5.23
CA ILE A 62 32.02 -11.95 4.78
C ILE A 62 33.18 -11.56 5.70
N GLN A 63 33.80 -12.53 6.37
CA GLN A 63 34.96 -12.32 7.24
C GLN A 63 36.10 -13.21 6.77
N SER A 64 37.33 -12.70 6.82
CA SER A 64 38.51 -13.51 6.59
C SER A 64 38.63 -14.57 7.68
N THR A 65 39.05 -15.78 7.31
CA THR A 65 39.44 -16.84 8.25
C THR A 65 40.91 -16.72 8.67
N SER A 66 41.63 -15.73 8.14
CA SER A 66 43.06 -15.50 8.37
C SER A 66 43.37 -14.03 8.66
N ASP A 67 44.31 -13.79 9.58
CA ASP A 67 44.80 -12.46 9.99
C ASP A 67 45.96 -11.96 9.11
N ASN A 68 46.13 -12.54 7.93
CA ASN A 68 47.15 -12.14 6.97
C ASN A 68 46.99 -10.68 6.52
N LYS A 69 48.09 -10.03 6.12
CA LYS A 69 48.06 -8.64 5.64
C LYS A 69 47.35 -8.55 4.28
N ILE A 70 46.47 -7.56 4.11
CA ILE A 70 45.80 -7.28 2.83
C ILE A 70 46.83 -6.72 1.83
N ILE A 71 46.92 -7.34 0.65
CA ILE A 71 47.75 -6.89 -0.48
C ILE A 71 46.90 -6.09 -1.48
N GLU A 72 45.73 -6.60 -1.83
CA GLU A 72 44.83 -5.96 -2.81
C GLU A 72 43.43 -5.78 -2.21
N ASN A 73 42.83 -4.62 -2.50
CA ASN A 73 41.48 -4.28 -2.07
C ASN A 73 40.64 -3.78 -3.24
N HIS A 74 39.65 -4.57 -3.61
CA HIS A 74 38.67 -4.26 -4.66
C HIS A 74 37.29 -3.91 -4.09
N LEU A 75 37.16 -3.74 -2.76
CA LEU A 75 35.92 -3.34 -2.13
C LEU A 75 35.64 -1.86 -2.39
N THR A 76 34.51 -1.62 -3.06
CA THR A 76 33.93 -0.28 -3.20
C THR A 76 32.54 -0.27 -2.60
N ASN A 77 32.21 0.80 -1.87
CA ASN A 77 30.89 0.95 -1.27
C ASN A 77 29.81 0.98 -2.35
N ASN A 78 28.66 0.35 -2.05
CA ASN A 78 27.46 0.39 -2.91
C ASN A 78 27.64 -0.24 -4.30
N VAL A 79 28.52 -1.23 -4.43
CA VAL A 79 28.73 -2.00 -5.66
C VAL A 79 28.12 -3.39 -5.53
N TYR A 80 27.46 -3.86 -6.60
CA TYR A 80 26.96 -5.22 -6.70
C TYR A 80 28.13 -6.19 -6.94
N VAL A 81 28.17 -7.30 -6.18
CA VAL A 81 29.23 -8.31 -6.27
C VAL A 81 28.62 -9.67 -6.55
N GLU A 82 29.32 -10.47 -7.36
CA GLU A 82 28.89 -11.82 -7.71
C GLU A 82 29.56 -12.88 -6.83
N LYS A 83 28.92 -14.06 -6.71
CA LYS A 83 29.51 -15.18 -5.97
C LYS A 83 30.79 -15.65 -6.66
N GLY A 84 31.91 -15.56 -5.94
CA GLY A 84 33.23 -15.96 -6.44
C GLY A 84 34.10 -14.79 -6.93
N GLN A 85 33.60 -13.55 -6.89
CA GLN A 85 34.40 -12.37 -7.18
C GLN A 85 35.46 -12.12 -6.09
N THR A 86 36.70 -11.88 -6.49
CA THR A 86 37.78 -11.53 -5.57
C THR A 86 37.62 -10.10 -5.07
N LEU A 87 37.29 -9.96 -3.78
CA LEU A 87 37.12 -8.66 -3.12
C LEU A 87 38.38 -8.18 -2.42
N LEU A 88 39.14 -9.09 -1.81
CA LEU A 88 40.36 -8.83 -1.05
C LEU A 88 41.36 -9.95 -1.35
N ALA A 89 42.65 -9.60 -1.47
CA ALA A 89 43.74 -10.56 -1.54
C ALA A 89 44.67 -10.39 -0.33
N TYR A 90 45.11 -11.50 0.26
CA TYR A 90 45.92 -11.53 1.49
C TYR A 90 47.31 -12.10 1.23
N SER A 91 48.31 -11.64 1.98
CA SER A 91 49.69 -12.13 1.90
C SER A 91 49.85 -13.44 2.68
N GLY A 92 49.96 -14.57 1.99
CA GLY A 92 50.27 -15.85 2.62
C GLY A 92 50.38 -16.98 1.61
N THR A 93 51.28 -17.93 1.87
CA THR A 93 51.25 -19.26 1.24
C THR A 93 50.18 -20.06 1.96
N ILE A 94 49.04 -20.27 1.31
CA ILE A 94 47.95 -21.06 1.88
C ILE A 94 48.50 -22.45 2.21
N THR A 95 48.54 -22.79 3.50
CA THR A 95 48.95 -24.12 3.94
C THR A 95 47.71 -25.02 3.92
N ASP A 96 47.81 -26.26 3.46
CA ASP A 96 46.68 -27.18 3.23
C ASP A 96 45.73 -27.37 4.44
N SER A 97 46.20 -27.05 5.65
CA SER A 97 45.43 -27.00 6.90
C SER A 97 44.37 -25.89 6.95
N GLU A 98 44.56 -24.76 6.25
CA GLU A 98 43.62 -23.64 6.22
C GLU A 98 42.49 -23.84 5.20
N ILE A 99 42.77 -24.54 4.08
CA ILE A 99 41.80 -24.85 3.02
C ILE A 99 40.66 -25.73 3.55
N ASN A 100 40.98 -26.69 4.42
CA ASN A 100 40.01 -27.65 4.96
C ASN A 100 39.00 -27.05 5.95
N ASN A 101 39.26 -25.86 6.50
CA ASN A 101 38.33 -25.15 7.39
C ASN A 101 37.38 -24.21 6.64
N ILE A 102 37.65 -23.91 5.36
CA ILE A 102 36.84 -22.98 4.54
C ILE A 102 35.71 -23.74 3.80
N SER A 103 35.82 -25.06 3.66
CA SER A 103 34.91 -25.91 2.88
C SER A 103 33.86 -26.69 3.70
N ARG A 104 33.72 -26.41 5.00
CA ARG A 104 32.63 -26.90 5.87
C ARG A 104 31.66 -25.78 6.21
#